data_AF-A0A3M7TMB3-F1
#
_entry.id   AF-A0A3M7TMB3-F1
#
_cell.length_a   1.000
_cell.length_b   1.000
_cell.length_c   1.000
_cell.angle_alpha   90.00
_cell.angle_beta   90.00
_cell.angle_gamma   90.00
#
_symmetry.space_group_name_H-M   'P 1'
#
loop_
_entity.id
_entity.type
_entity.pdbx_description
1 polymer ?
#
loop_
_entity_poly.entity_id
_entity_poly.type
_entity_poly.pdbx_seq_one_letter_code
_entity_poly.pdbx_strand_id
1 'polypeptide(L)'
;MRMKRQWLVIPVVFMLTVILAACGEEDAIVDYYNGEMHPAWEDVDEQLNRFDEGLIRLEYGETEEGESMMDAARDEIRAIRDSFEGRSYDSEPVQDLQDQFYEYVVAVDDFLEGFYEAIAAEASGAFGAEEELTLQSLISEAQRQENSLSDMINDYIEEYNLEWEEEGEMDTEE
;
A
#
# COMPACT_ATOMS: atom_id res chain seq x y z
N MET A 1 -25.92 21.18 -5.96
CA MET A 1 -25.37 22.04 -4.90
C MET A 1 -23.88 21.72 -4.86
N ARG A 2 -23.02 22.60 -5.39
CA ARG A 2 -21.58 22.35 -5.57
C ARG A 2 -20.88 22.65 -4.24
N MET A 3 -20.58 21.63 -3.44
CA MET A 3 -19.70 21.76 -2.28
C MET A 3 -18.27 21.38 -2.66
N LYS A 4 -17.31 22.14 -2.14
CA LYS A 4 -15.88 22.09 -2.41
C LYS A 4 -15.28 20.80 -1.84
N ARG A 5 -15.25 19.72 -2.63
CA ARG A 5 -14.42 18.52 -2.37
C ARG A 5 -13.01 18.82 -2.88
N GLN A 6 -12.19 19.49 -2.07
CA GLN A 6 -10.84 19.92 -2.45
C GLN A 6 -9.74 19.26 -1.58
N TRP A 7 -10.08 18.18 -0.86
CA TRP A 7 -9.27 17.66 0.26
C TRP A 7 -8.87 16.18 0.15
N LEU A 8 -9.02 15.53 -1.00
CA LEU A 8 -8.49 14.19 -1.24
C LEU A 8 -7.64 14.22 -2.51
N VAL A 9 -6.44 14.76 -2.37
CA VAL A 9 -5.33 14.44 -3.28
C VAL A 9 -4.24 13.94 -2.36
N ILE A 10 -4.30 12.64 -2.06
CA ILE A 10 -3.19 11.94 -1.41
C ILE A 10 -2.13 11.79 -2.51
N PRO A 11 -0.89 12.24 -2.29
CA PRO A 11 0.16 12.01 -3.27
C PRO A 11 0.45 10.51 -3.31
N VAL A 12 0.03 9.84 -4.40
CA VAL A 12 0.52 8.51 -4.77
C VAL A 12 2.04 8.64 -4.98
N VAL A 13 2.81 7.94 -4.16
CA VAL A 13 4.27 7.90 -4.27
C VAL A 13 4.61 6.96 -5.43
N PHE A 14 5.20 7.50 -6.50
CA PHE A 14 5.79 6.69 -7.57
C PHE A 14 6.88 5.78 -6.99
N MET A 15 6.81 4.47 -7.19
CA MET A 15 7.93 3.58 -6.83
C MET A 15 8.26 2.54 -7.92
N LEU A 16 9.57 2.37 -8.12
CA LEU A 16 10.28 1.59 -9.15
C LEU A 16 10.50 0.14 -8.72
N THR A 17 10.50 -0.78 -9.70
CA THR A 17 10.58 -2.24 -9.56
C THR A 17 12.02 -2.80 -9.76
N VAL A 18 12.46 -3.79 -8.94
CA VAL A 18 13.80 -4.45 -9.03
C VAL A 18 13.67 -6.00 -9.01
N ILE A 19 14.56 -6.73 -9.71
CA ILE A 19 14.69 -8.22 -9.67
C ILE A 19 16.16 -8.60 -9.46
N LEU A 20 16.50 -9.45 -8.47
CA LEU A 20 17.88 -9.91 -8.20
C LEU A 20 18.06 -11.44 -8.06
N ALA A 21 19.32 -11.89 -8.18
CA ALA A 21 19.80 -13.24 -7.86
C ALA A 21 21.09 -13.17 -7.03
N ALA A 22 21.13 -13.79 -5.84
CA ALA A 22 22.30 -13.81 -4.94
C ALA A 22 22.78 -15.25 -4.61
N CYS A 23 23.87 -15.40 -3.82
CA CYS A 23 24.30 -16.68 -3.20
C CYS A 23 24.66 -16.53 -1.68
N GLY A 24 23.92 -17.14 -0.73
CA GLY A 24 24.21 -17.14 0.73
C GLY A 24 22.99 -17.01 1.68
N GLU A 25 23.20 -16.73 2.98
CA GLU A 25 22.12 -16.33 3.94
C GLU A 25 21.52 -14.95 3.57
N GLU A 26 22.31 -14.14 2.84
CA GLU A 26 21.87 -13.03 1.98
C GLU A 26 20.81 -13.43 0.97
N ASP A 27 20.80 -14.67 0.45
CA ASP A 27 19.74 -15.14 -0.47
C ASP A 27 18.40 -15.17 0.21
N ALA A 28 18.33 -15.50 1.50
CA ALA A 28 17.02 -15.70 2.11
C ALA A 28 16.22 -14.40 2.14
N ILE A 29 16.85 -13.27 2.45
CA ILE A 29 16.20 -11.96 2.44
C ILE A 29 16.00 -11.42 1.02
N VAL A 30 16.98 -11.62 0.12
CA VAL A 30 16.87 -11.24 -1.31
C VAL A 30 15.75 -12.01 -2.00
N ASP A 31 15.70 -13.33 -1.84
CA ASP A 31 14.71 -14.22 -2.44
C ASP A 31 13.33 -13.93 -1.87
N TYR A 32 13.23 -13.69 -0.56
CA TYR A 32 11.97 -13.31 0.07
C TYR A 32 11.48 -11.95 -0.46
N TYR A 33 12.35 -10.94 -0.48
CA TYR A 33 12.00 -9.61 -0.98
C TYR A 33 11.51 -9.71 -2.44
N ASN A 34 12.32 -10.26 -3.34
CA ASN A 34 12.00 -10.29 -4.77
C ASN A 34 10.87 -11.28 -5.13
N GLY A 35 10.79 -12.40 -4.41
CA GLY A 35 9.88 -13.50 -4.73
C GLY A 35 8.50 -13.38 -4.09
N GLU A 36 8.40 -12.66 -2.97
CA GLU A 36 7.17 -12.61 -2.17
C GLU A 36 6.75 -11.19 -1.83
N MET A 37 7.61 -10.42 -1.15
CA MET A 37 7.19 -9.16 -0.56
C MET A 37 7.04 -8.03 -1.60
N HIS A 38 8.03 -7.84 -2.47
CA HIS A 38 8.03 -6.78 -3.47
C HIS A 38 6.86 -6.90 -4.46
N PRO A 39 6.55 -8.09 -5.04
CA PRO A 39 5.34 -8.25 -5.83
C PRO A 39 4.05 -7.95 -5.04
N ALA A 40 3.98 -8.39 -3.78
CA ALA A 40 2.80 -8.11 -2.95
C ALA A 40 2.68 -6.61 -2.61
N TRP A 41 3.79 -5.90 -2.47
CA TRP A 41 3.80 -4.46 -2.26
C TRP A 41 3.35 -3.72 -3.53
N GLU A 42 3.83 -4.11 -4.70
CA GLU A 42 3.32 -3.60 -5.98
C GLU A 42 1.82 -3.82 -6.13
N ASP A 43 1.33 -5.01 -5.76
CA ASP A 43 -0.10 -5.33 -5.79
C ASP A 43 -0.90 -4.39 -4.86
N VAL A 44 -0.35 -4.06 -3.68
CA VAL A 44 -0.96 -3.07 -2.76
C VAL A 44 -1.04 -1.69 -3.41
N ASP A 45 0.02 -1.22 -4.06
CA ASP A 45 0.02 0.08 -4.75
C ASP A 45 -0.98 0.09 -5.93
N GLU A 46 -1.04 -0.98 -6.72
CA GLU A 46 -2.03 -1.12 -7.79
C GLU A 46 -3.47 -1.03 -7.22
N GLN A 47 -3.75 -1.68 -6.09
CA GLN A 47 -5.07 -1.61 -5.48
C GLN A 47 -5.38 -0.23 -4.90
N LEU A 48 -4.42 0.47 -4.31
CA LEU A 48 -4.60 1.86 -3.86
C LEU A 48 -4.89 2.79 -5.04
N ASN A 49 -4.18 2.63 -6.15
CA ASN A 49 -4.45 3.37 -7.38
C ASN A 49 -5.86 3.07 -7.93
N ARG A 50 -6.27 1.80 -7.93
CA ARG A 50 -7.62 1.40 -8.33
C ARG A 50 -8.71 1.99 -7.42
N PHE A 51 -8.44 2.05 -6.12
CA PHE A 51 -9.33 2.69 -5.15
C PHE A 51 -9.49 4.18 -5.46
N ASP A 52 -8.38 4.88 -5.71
CA ASP A 52 -8.38 6.29 -6.11
C ASP A 52 -9.13 6.53 -7.43
N GLU A 53 -8.95 5.67 -8.43
CA GLU A 53 -9.74 5.73 -9.67
C GLU A 53 -11.24 5.57 -9.40
N GLY A 54 -11.61 4.69 -8.48
CA GLY A 54 -12.99 4.53 -8.03
C GLY A 54 -13.54 5.81 -7.39
N LEU A 55 -12.77 6.47 -6.53
CA LEU A 55 -13.14 7.77 -5.94
C LEU A 55 -13.37 8.85 -7.00
N ILE A 56 -12.49 8.92 -7.99
CA ILE A 56 -12.60 9.87 -9.10
C ILE A 56 -13.91 9.63 -9.87
N ARG A 57 -14.27 8.36 -10.14
CA ARG A 57 -15.53 8.00 -10.82
C ARG A 57 -16.76 8.36 -10.00
N LEU A 58 -16.72 8.16 -8.68
CA LEU A 58 -17.78 8.63 -7.78
C LEU A 58 -17.99 10.14 -7.90
N GLU A 59 -16.91 10.93 -8.03
CA GLU A 59 -17.00 12.37 -8.22
C GLU A 59 -17.66 12.76 -9.56
N TYR A 60 -17.42 11.99 -10.61
CA TYR A 60 -18.07 12.16 -11.91
C TYR A 60 -19.53 11.66 -11.95
N GLY A 61 -20.01 11.02 -10.89
CA GLY A 61 -21.37 10.48 -10.79
C GLY A 61 -21.53 9.09 -11.38
N GLU A 62 -20.43 8.41 -11.68
CA GLU A 62 -20.39 7.00 -12.12
C GLU A 62 -20.40 6.08 -10.91
N THR A 63 -21.49 6.12 -10.12
CA THR A 63 -21.50 5.53 -8.76
C THR A 63 -21.30 4.02 -8.74
N GLU A 64 -21.99 3.27 -9.62
CA GLU A 64 -21.90 1.80 -9.66
C GLU A 64 -20.48 1.33 -10.05
N GLU A 65 -19.85 2.00 -11.00
CA GLU A 65 -18.49 1.65 -11.44
C GLU A 65 -17.44 2.06 -10.40
N GLY A 66 -17.60 3.25 -9.79
CA GLY A 66 -16.72 3.72 -8.72
C GLY A 66 -16.78 2.82 -7.48
N GLU A 67 -17.98 2.49 -6.98
CA GLU A 67 -18.16 1.58 -5.85
C GLU A 67 -17.56 0.19 -6.14
N SER A 68 -17.85 -0.38 -7.32
CA SER A 68 -17.31 -1.68 -7.74
C SER A 68 -15.78 -1.71 -7.77
N MET A 69 -15.14 -0.63 -8.23
CA MET A 69 -13.68 -0.54 -8.24
C MET A 69 -13.09 -0.45 -6.84
N MET A 70 -13.69 0.38 -5.97
CA MET A 70 -13.23 0.54 -4.59
C MET A 70 -13.46 -0.75 -3.78
N ASP A 71 -14.58 -1.45 -3.99
CA ASP A 71 -14.90 -2.70 -3.29
C ASP A 71 -13.89 -3.78 -3.69
N ALA A 72 -13.62 -3.91 -5.00
CA ALA A 72 -12.64 -4.85 -5.49
C ALA A 72 -11.23 -4.57 -4.97
N ALA A 73 -10.79 -3.30 -4.95
CA ALA A 73 -9.48 -2.93 -4.40
C ALA A 73 -9.35 -3.34 -2.93
N ARG A 74 -10.38 -3.08 -2.11
CA ARG A 74 -10.38 -3.48 -0.69
C ARG A 74 -10.35 -5.00 -0.51
N ASP A 75 -11.13 -5.73 -1.29
CA ASP A 75 -11.17 -7.19 -1.21
C ASP A 75 -9.81 -7.80 -1.57
N GLU A 76 -9.11 -7.25 -2.57
CA GLU A 76 -7.76 -7.67 -2.93
C GLU A 76 -6.73 -7.31 -1.84
N ILE A 77 -6.77 -6.10 -1.25
CA ILE A 77 -5.91 -5.74 -0.12
C ILE A 77 -6.07 -6.71 1.06
N ARG A 78 -7.31 -7.12 1.35
CA ARG A 78 -7.60 -8.12 2.38
C ARG A 78 -7.05 -9.49 2.01
N ALA A 79 -7.17 -9.89 0.76
CA ALA A 79 -6.59 -11.14 0.29
C ALA A 79 -5.06 -11.13 0.43
N ILE A 80 -4.39 -10.01 0.12
CA ILE A 80 -2.96 -9.82 0.34
C ILE A 80 -2.65 -9.96 1.84
N ARG A 81 -3.31 -9.19 2.71
CA ARG A 81 -3.14 -9.27 4.17
C ARG A 81 -3.26 -10.71 4.69
N ASP A 82 -4.38 -11.35 4.37
CA ASP A 82 -4.71 -12.70 4.85
C ASP A 82 -3.69 -13.73 4.32
N SER A 83 -3.08 -13.48 3.16
CA SER A 83 -2.03 -14.35 2.65
C SER A 83 -0.76 -14.30 3.51
N PHE A 84 -0.44 -13.17 4.15
CA PHE A 84 0.75 -12.99 4.99
C PHE A 84 0.49 -13.28 6.48
N GLU A 85 -0.77 -13.37 6.90
CA GLU A 85 -1.14 -13.65 8.29
C GLU A 85 -0.53 -14.96 8.80
N GLY A 86 0.21 -14.88 9.91
CA GLY A 86 0.75 -16.04 10.62
C GLY A 86 1.85 -16.80 9.88
N ARG A 87 2.47 -16.20 8.86
CA ARG A 87 3.70 -16.72 8.28
C ARG A 87 4.83 -16.65 9.31
N SER A 88 5.77 -17.59 9.19
CA SER A 88 6.95 -17.65 10.06
C SER A 88 8.14 -18.14 9.27
N TYR A 89 9.26 -17.43 9.35
CA TYR A 89 10.51 -17.75 8.70
C TYR A 89 11.59 -18.07 9.73
N ASP A 90 12.49 -18.99 9.38
CA ASP A 90 13.61 -19.36 10.25
C ASP A 90 14.71 -18.28 10.28
N SER A 91 14.72 -17.39 9.29
CA SER A 91 15.65 -16.26 9.19
C SER A 91 15.06 -15.03 9.89
N GLU A 92 15.76 -14.53 10.91
CA GLU A 92 15.34 -13.36 11.69
C GLU A 92 15.16 -12.10 10.81
N PRO A 93 16.09 -11.75 9.89
CA PRO A 93 15.88 -10.63 8.97
C PRO A 93 14.66 -10.78 8.05
N VAL A 94 14.38 -12.00 7.59
CA VAL A 94 13.19 -12.27 6.76
C VAL A 94 11.92 -12.12 7.60
N GLN A 95 11.94 -12.61 8.84
CA GLN A 95 10.81 -12.50 9.75
C GLN A 95 10.50 -11.04 10.08
N ASP A 96 11.51 -10.25 10.44
CA ASP A 96 11.36 -8.83 10.74
C ASP A 96 10.75 -8.06 9.56
N LEU A 97 11.25 -8.31 8.34
CA LEU A 97 10.74 -7.70 7.13
C LEU A 97 9.29 -8.12 6.84
N GLN A 98 8.97 -9.40 7.00
CA GLN A 98 7.60 -9.89 6.84
C GLN A 98 6.64 -9.29 7.86
N ASP A 99 7.04 -9.20 9.12
CA ASP A 99 6.21 -8.62 10.18
C ASP A 99 5.94 -7.14 9.90
N GLN A 100 6.97 -6.39 9.49
CA GLN A 100 6.80 -4.99 9.13
C GLN A 100 5.93 -4.79 7.88
N PHE A 101 6.07 -5.65 6.86
CA PHE A 101 5.19 -5.62 5.69
C PHE A 101 3.74 -5.93 6.08
N TYR A 102 3.53 -6.94 6.92
CA TYR A 102 2.20 -7.29 7.41
C TYR A 102 1.55 -6.14 8.20
N GLU A 103 2.30 -5.46 9.08
CA GLU A 103 1.81 -4.28 9.79
C GLU A 103 1.39 -3.14 8.84
N TYR A 104 2.15 -2.92 7.76
CA TYR A 104 1.79 -1.96 6.72
C TYR A 104 0.47 -2.34 6.03
N VAL A 105 0.32 -3.58 5.57
CA VAL A 105 -0.92 -4.01 4.88
C VAL A 105 -2.13 -3.96 5.83
N VAL A 106 -1.96 -4.30 7.11
CA VAL A 106 -3.01 -4.13 8.13
C VAL A 106 -3.43 -2.67 8.25
N ALA A 107 -2.47 -1.75 8.36
CA ALA A 107 -2.78 -0.32 8.46
C ALA A 107 -3.48 0.22 7.19
N VAL A 108 -3.15 -0.30 6.01
CA VAL A 108 -3.85 0.02 4.77
C VAL A 108 -5.29 -0.51 4.77
N ASP A 109 -5.55 -1.76 5.15
CA ASP A 109 -6.93 -2.28 5.23
C ASP A 109 -7.77 -1.50 6.25
N ASP A 110 -7.20 -1.18 7.42
CA ASP A 110 -7.87 -0.37 8.45
C ASP A 110 -8.21 1.03 7.93
N PHE A 111 -7.29 1.65 7.18
CA PHE A 111 -7.56 2.93 6.50
C PHE A 111 -8.72 2.81 5.50
N LEU A 112 -8.70 1.80 4.62
CA LEU A 112 -9.75 1.61 3.63
C LEU A 112 -11.10 1.35 4.30
N GLU A 113 -11.15 0.54 5.34
CA GLU A 113 -12.35 0.31 6.14
C GLU A 113 -12.87 1.60 6.78
N GLY A 114 -12.01 2.36 7.45
CA GLY A 114 -12.38 3.65 8.04
C GLY A 114 -12.86 4.66 6.99
N PHE A 115 -12.33 4.59 5.76
CA PHE A 115 -12.79 5.42 4.65
C PHE A 115 -14.24 5.08 4.23
N TYR A 116 -14.59 3.79 4.16
CA TYR A 116 -15.97 3.37 3.91
C TYR A 116 -16.92 3.82 5.02
N GLU A 117 -16.50 3.69 6.27
CA GLU A 117 -17.27 4.19 7.42
C GLU A 117 -17.49 5.70 7.33
N ALA A 118 -16.47 6.46 6.92
CA ALA A 118 -16.57 7.88 6.68
C ALA A 118 -17.56 8.23 5.56
N ILE A 119 -17.57 7.50 4.43
CA ILE A 119 -18.57 7.68 3.37
C ILE A 119 -19.98 7.41 3.90
N ALA A 120 -20.17 6.32 4.64
CA ALA A 120 -21.47 5.96 5.19
C ALA A 120 -21.96 7.00 6.22
N ALA A 121 -21.05 7.52 7.04
CA ALA A 121 -21.31 8.62 7.95
C ALA A 121 -21.67 9.91 7.21
N GLU A 122 -20.99 10.23 6.09
CA GLU A 122 -21.29 11.40 5.26
C GLU A 122 -22.71 11.28 4.67
N ALA A 123 -23.04 10.12 4.09
CA ALA A 123 -24.33 9.84 3.46
C ALA A 123 -25.50 9.88 4.47
N SER A 124 -25.27 9.45 5.71
CA SER A 124 -26.27 9.47 6.78
C SER A 124 -26.35 10.82 7.51
N GLY A 125 -25.41 11.75 7.23
CA GLY A 125 -25.28 13.04 7.92
C GLY A 125 -24.71 12.94 9.34
N ALA A 126 -24.13 11.78 9.69
CA ALA A 126 -23.45 11.54 10.95
C ALA A 126 -21.99 12.01 10.96
N PHE A 127 -21.37 12.23 9.80
CA PHE A 127 -19.98 12.65 9.72
C PHE A 127 -19.73 13.99 10.41
N GLY A 128 -18.89 13.97 11.43
CA GLY A 128 -18.48 15.13 12.20
C GLY A 128 -16.99 15.12 12.51
N ALA A 129 -16.61 15.88 13.54
CA ALA A 129 -15.21 16.06 13.91
C ALA A 129 -14.57 14.76 14.47
N GLU A 130 -15.34 13.85 15.05
CA GLU A 130 -14.83 12.59 15.60
C GLU A 130 -14.48 11.59 14.50
N GLU A 131 -15.35 11.46 13.50
CA GLU A 131 -15.11 10.66 12.30
C GLU A 131 -13.94 11.22 11.49
N GLU A 132 -13.86 12.54 11.34
CA GLU A 132 -12.73 13.21 10.66
C GLU A 132 -11.40 12.93 11.37
N LEU A 133 -11.36 13.03 12.71
CA LEU A 133 -10.15 12.74 13.49
C LEU A 133 -9.76 11.25 13.39
N THR A 134 -10.75 10.35 13.39
CA THR A 134 -10.51 8.91 13.25
C THR A 134 -9.88 8.61 11.90
N LEU A 135 -10.46 9.14 10.81
CA LEU A 135 -9.92 8.96 9.47
C LEU A 135 -8.51 9.54 9.32
N GLN A 136 -8.24 10.72 9.88
CA GLN A 136 -6.90 11.31 9.90
C GLN A 136 -5.88 10.46 10.67
N SER A 137 -6.30 9.85 11.78
CA SER A 137 -5.46 8.93 12.55
C SER A 137 -5.09 7.69 11.73
N LEU A 138 -6.06 7.12 11.00
CA LEU A 138 -5.82 5.94 10.16
C LEU A 138 -4.88 6.26 8.99
N ILE A 139 -5.06 7.41 8.33
CA ILE A 139 -4.14 7.88 7.27
C ILE A 139 -2.72 8.03 7.83
N SER A 140 -2.59 8.67 9.00
CA SER A 140 -1.28 8.88 9.62
C SER A 140 -0.60 7.57 10.01
N GLU A 141 -1.39 6.57 10.42
CA GLU A 141 -0.89 5.24 10.76
C GLU A 141 -0.40 4.48 9.52
N ALA A 142 -1.19 4.44 8.44
CA ALA A 142 -0.79 3.81 7.19
C ALA A 142 0.51 4.42 6.65
N GLN A 143 0.61 5.76 6.63
CA GLN A 143 1.83 6.47 6.23
C GLN A 143 3.02 6.18 7.15
N ARG A 144 2.78 6.08 8.47
CA ARG A 144 3.84 5.74 9.42
C ARG A 144 4.41 4.35 9.14
N GLN A 145 3.54 3.38 8.88
CA GLN A 145 3.95 2.01 8.59
C GLN A 145 4.65 1.88 7.24
N GLU A 146 4.18 2.58 6.21
CA GLU A 146 4.84 2.66 4.90
C GLU A 146 6.26 3.21 5.02
N ASN A 147 6.45 4.30 5.76
CA ASN A 147 7.78 4.88 5.99
C ASN A 147 8.67 3.93 6.81
N SER A 148 8.13 3.28 7.84
CA SER A 148 8.86 2.29 8.64
C SER A 148 9.35 1.11 7.80
N LEU A 149 8.47 0.59 6.93
CA LEU A 149 8.82 -0.47 5.97
C LEU A 149 9.90 0.00 4.99
N SER A 150 9.73 1.20 4.42
CA SER A 150 10.69 1.78 3.49
C SER A 150 12.07 1.97 4.13
N ASP A 151 12.13 2.47 5.36
CA ASP A 151 13.36 2.64 6.12
C ASP A 151 14.03 1.28 6.40
N MET A 152 13.27 0.27 6.83
CA MET A 152 13.78 -1.07 7.07
C MET A 152 14.35 -1.71 5.80
N ILE A 153 13.69 -1.52 4.66
CA ILE A 153 14.17 -2.01 3.37
C ILE A 153 15.46 -1.29 2.99
N ASN A 154 15.53 0.03 3.14
CA ASN A 154 16.76 0.78 2.88
C ASN A 154 17.92 0.29 3.76
N ASP A 155 17.67 0.04 5.04
CA ASP A 155 18.67 -0.52 5.97
C ASP A 155 19.16 -1.89 5.48
N TYR A 156 18.25 -2.77 5.05
CA TYR A 156 18.63 -4.08 4.49
C TYR A 156 19.35 -3.98 3.15
N ILE A 157 19.05 -2.97 2.34
CA ILE A 157 19.76 -2.72 1.09
C ILE A 157 21.21 -2.31 1.38
N GLU A 158 21.43 -1.43 2.36
CA GLU A 158 22.77 -1.06 2.79
C GLU A 158 23.54 -2.22 3.43
N GLU A 159 22.88 -3.03 4.26
CA GLU A 159 23.52 -4.12 5.02
C GLU A 159 23.86 -5.34 4.14
N TYR A 160 22.94 -5.74 3.25
CA TYR A 160 23.06 -6.93 2.42
C TYR A 160 23.44 -6.63 0.96
N ASN A 161 23.81 -5.37 0.66
CA ASN A 161 24.22 -4.90 -0.66
C ASN A 161 23.23 -5.31 -1.77
N LEU A 162 21.94 -5.11 -1.50
CA LEU A 162 20.87 -5.30 -2.48
C LEU A 162 21.09 -4.30 -3.62
N GLU A 163 21.38 -4.76 -4.84
CA GLU A 163 21.62 -3.84 -5.97
C GLU A 163 20.30 -3.24 -6.47
N TRP A 164 20.23 -1.90 -6.46
CA TRP A 164 19.18 -1.14 -7.15
C TRP A 164 19.49 -1.08 -8.65
N GLU A 165 18.67 -1.68 -9.51
CA GLU A 165 18.68 -1.33 -10.94
C GLU A 165 17.70 -0.18 -11.19
N GLU A 166 18.24 1.00 -11.54
CA GLU A 166 17.46 2.11 -12.09
C GLU A 166 16.99 1.66 -13.49
N GLU A 167 15.67 1.49 -13.68
CA GLU A 167 15.10 1.10 -14.97
C GLU A 167 15.64 2.08 -16.04
N GLY A 168 16.46 1.56 -16.94
CA GLY A 168 17.34 2.36 -17.78
C GLY A 168 16.59 3.49 -18.49
N GLU A 169 17.19 4.68 -18.52
CA GLU A 169 16.85 5.72 -19.47
C GLU A 169 16.63 5.06 -20.83
N MET A 170 15.39 5.10 -21.32
CA MET A 170 15.07 4.69 -22.68
C MET A 170 15.90 5.59 -23.60
N ASP A 171 17.01 5.05 -24.08
CA ASP A 171 17.91 5.69 -25.03
C ASP A 171 17.07 6.04 -26.26
N THR A 172 16.64 7.30 -26.35
CA THR A 172 16.03 7.84 -27.56
C THR A 172 17.14 8.14 -28.56
N GLU A 173 17.75 7.09 -29.10
CA GLU A 173 18.50 7.09 -30.36
C GLU A 173 17.79 6.05 -31.25
N GLU A 174 17.23 6.33 -32.43
CA GLU A 174 17.48 7.34 -33.46
C GLU A 174 16.22 7.47 -34.36
#